data_AF-A0A1C6W795-F1
#
_entry.id   AF-A0A1C6W795-F1
#
_cell.length_a   1.000
_cell.length_b   1.000
_cell.length_c   1.000
_cell.angle_alpha   90.00
_cell.angle_beta   90.00
_cell.angle_gamma   90.00
#
_symmetry.space_group_name_H-M   'P 1'
#
loop_
_entity.id
_entity.type
_entity.pdbx_description
1 polymer ?
#
loop_
_entity_poly.entity_id
_entity_poly.type
_entity_poly.pdbx_seq_one_letter_code
_entity_poly.pdbx_strand_id
1 'polypeptide(L)'
;MAVLDRGSGRKPEDTTGGKPHPGFSAEEYLAERLAQYQSWYDKKAVRAKATHLRTRTAAVVGGSLVPVLVNLDFPYAQAVTTVVSLVVAGAVSLESVFRYREQWKNYRSTEQTLGHERVYFLTRTGIYTGMDETTAFSTLVERVEATIANENAATLSVMTQVGFAGDDGQAAVEHRGNR
;
A
#
# COMPACT_ATOMS: atom_id res chain seq x y z
N MET A 1 8.18 -9.23 -62.11
CA MET A 1 6.71 -9.28 -62.07
C MET A 1 6.30 -9.75 -60.68
N ALA A 2 5.72 -8.99 -59.78
CA ALA A 2 5.38 -7.56 -59.74
C ALA A 2 5.43 -7.13 -58.26
N VAL A 3 5.89 -5.90 -58.04
CA VAL A 3 5.74 -5.14 -56.79
C VAL A 3 4.25 -4.86 -56.54
N LEU A 4 3.80 -5.03 -55.30
CA LEU A 4 2.58 -4.44 -54.73
C LEU A 4 2.89 -4.22 -53.24
N ASP A 5 3.48 -3.10 -52.83
CA ASP A 5 2.79 -1.87 -52.42
C ASP A 5 1.37 -2.08 -51.88
N ARG A 6 1.23 -2.05 -50.55
CA ARG A 6 0.02 -1.61 -49.86
C ARG A 6 0.37 -0.95 -48.54
N GLY A 7 0.36 0.38 -48.56
CA GLY A 7 -0.48 1.13 -47.64
C GLY A 7 0.09 1.33 -46.24
N SER A 8 1.01 2.28 -46.13
CA SER A 8 1.22 3.09 -44.93
C SER A 8 -0.11 3.69 -44.47
N GLY A 9 -0.81 3.01 -43.56
CA GLY A 9 -1.97 3.54 -42.85
C GLY A 9 -1.52 4.60 -41.85
N ARG A 10 -1.45 5.85 -42.30
CA ARG A 10 -1.39 7.02 -41.40
C ARG A 10 -2.62 6.96 -40.49
N LYS A 11 -2.40 6.80 -39.19
CA LYS A 11 -3.42 7.06 -38.16
C LYS A 11 -3.91 8.49 -38.37
N PRO A 12 -5.23 8.77 -38.35
CA PRO A 12 -5.72 10.13 -38.55
C PRO A 12 -5.10 11.05 -37.51
N GLU A 13 -4.49 12.11 -38.03
CA GLU A 13 -3.96 13.23 -37.27
C GLU A 13 -5.13 13.87 -36.52
N ASP A 14 -5.18 13.64 -35.22
CA ASP A 14 -6.10 14.32 -34.32
C ASP A 14 -5.64 15.77 -34.19
N THR A 15 -6.26 16.62 -35.01
CA THR A 15 -6.24 18.08 -34.89
C THR A 15 -7.00 18.51 -33.63
N THR A 16 -6.34 18.36 -32.48
CA THR A 16 -6.69 19.12 -31.29
C THR A 16 -5.47 19.94 -30.88
N GLY A 17 -5.52 21.24 -31.17
CA GLY A 17 -4.46 22.21 -30.92
C GLY A 17 -4.23 22.48 -29.43
N GLY A 18 -3.65 21.52 -28.71
CA GLY A 18 -2.98 21.70 -27.42
C GLY A 18 -1.49 21.56 -27.64
N LYS A 19 -0.69 22.53 -27.15
CA LYS A 19 0.78 22.49 -27.29
C LYS A 19 1.32 21.15 -26.73
N PRO A 20 2.34 20.53 -27.35
CA PRO A 20 2.95 19.33 -26.80
C PRO A 20 3.63 19.70 -25.48
N HIS A 21 3.08 19.24 -24.37
CA HIS A 21 3.86 19.15 -23.14
C HIS A 21 4.92 18.08 -23.37
N PRO A 22 6.22 18.33 -23.13
CA PRO A 22 7.23 17.29 -23.13
C PRO A 22 6.98 16.39 -21.92
N GLY A 23 6.07 15.43 -22.05
CA GLY A 23 5.54 14.59 -20.97
C GLY A 23 4.26 13.85 -21.40
N PHE A 24 3.72 13.00 -20.51
CA PHE A 24 2.49 12.25 -20.75
C PHE A 24 1.34 13.13 -21.23
N SER A 25 0.58 12.67 -22.22
CA SER A 25 -0.77 13.18 -22.47
C SER A 25 -1.72 12.78 -21.31
N ALA A 26 -2.89 13.42 -21.23
CA ALA A 26 -3.87 13.10 -20.19
C ALA A 26 -4.31 11.64 -20.23
N GLU A 27 -4.54 11.10 -21.43
CA GLU A 27 -4.94 9.70 -21.60
C GLU A 27 -3.82 8.73 -21.20
N GLU A 28 -2.58 8.98 -21.64
CA GLU A 28 -1.43 8.16 -21.26
C GLU A 28 -1.16 8.22 -19.76
N TYR A 29 -1.27 9.39 -19.13
CA TYR A 29 -1.11 9.52 -17.68
C TYR A 29 -2.15 8.69 -16.92
N LEU A 30 -3.41 8.73 -17.36
CA LEU A 30 -4.49 7.96 -16.75
C LEU A 30 -4.28 6.44 -16.92
N ALA A 31 -3.88 6.02 -18.12
CA ALA A 31 -3.73 4.61 -18.48
C ALA A 31 -2.46 3.97 -17.91
N GLU A 32 -1.36 4.71 -17.87
CA GLU A 32 -0.06 4.20 -17.46
C GLU A 32 0.23 4.51 -16.00
N ARG A 33 0.21 5.79 -15.59
CA ARG A 33 0.68 6.19 -14.27
C ARG A 33 -0.38 6.03 -13.19
N LEU A 34 -1.58 6.57 -13.41
CA LEU A 34 -2.67 6.51 -12.43
C LEU A 34 -3.18 5.07 -12.23
N ALA A 35 -3.46 4.36 -13.32
CA ALA A 35 -3.95 2.98 -13.24
C ALA A 35 -2.91 2.01 -12.64
N GLN A 36 -1.62 2.19 -12.94
CA GLN A 36 -0.54 1.42 -12.31
C GLN A 36 -0.57 1.58 -10.79
N TYR A 37 -0.63 2.82 -10.28
CA TYR A 37 -0.62 3.08 -8.85
C TYR A 37 -1.92 2.62 -8.16
N GLN A 38 -3.06 2.78 -8.81
CA GLN A 38 -4.32 2.24 -8.31
C GLN A 38 -4.23 0.70 -8.13
N SER A 39 -3.72 -0.02 -9.13
CA SER A 39 -3.50 -1.48 -9.03
C SER A 39 -2.47 -1.86 -7.96
N TRP A 40 -1.41 -1.06 -7.82
CA TRP A 40 -0.37 -1.28 -6.82
C TRP A 40 -0.93 -1.16 -5.39
N TYR A 41 -1.71 -0.10 -5.14
CA TYR A 41 -2.35 0.13 -3.85
C TYR A 41 -3.40 -0.92 -3.50
N ASP A 42 -4.22 -1.36 -4.47
CA ASP A 42 -5.16 -2.47 -4.25
C ASP A 42 -4.44 -3.75 -3.79
N LYS A 43 -3.38 -4.15 -4.52
CA LYS A 43 -2.57 -5.33 -4.16
C LYS A 43 -1.93 -5.19 -2.78
N LYS A 44 -1.43 -4.00 -2.43
CA LYS A 44 -0.85 -3.70 -1.11
C LYS A 44 -1.90 -3.77 -0.02
N ALA A 45 -3.08 -3.19 -0.24
CA ALA A 45 -4.20 -3.24 0.68
C ALA A 45 -4.63 -4.70 0.97
N VAL A 46 -4.80 -5.52 -0.06
CA VAL A 46 -5.17 -6.94 0.09
C VAL A 46 -4.14 -7.70 0.91
N ARG A 47 -2.84 -7.53 0.62
CA ARG A 47 -1.77 -8.19 1.37
C ARG A 47 -1.72 -7.74 2.83
N ALA A 48 -1.80 -6.44 3.10
CA ALA A 48 -1.81 -5.92 4.47
C ALA A 48 -3.01 -6.43 5.27
N LYS A 49 -4.20 -6.50 4.65
CA LYS A 49 -5.40 -7.09 5.25
C LYS A 49 -5.20 -8.56 5.59
N ALA A 50 -4.66 -9.34 4.65
CA ALA A 50 -4.43 -10.76 4.85
C ALA A 50 -3.42 -11.01 5.99
N THR A 51 -2.33 -10.26 6.05
CA THR A 51 -1.36 -10.34 7.14
C THR A 51 -1.98 -9.97 8.48
N HIS A 52 -2.71 -8.85 8.55
CA HIS A 52 -3.42 -8.45 9.78
C HIS A 52 -4.35 -9.56 10.28
N LEU A 53 -5.20 -10.10 9.40
CA LEU A 53 -6.14 -11.15 9.78
C LEU A 53 -5.42 -12.44 10.22
N ARG A 54 -4.37 -12.87 9.52
CA ARG A 54 -3.59 -14.06 9.89
C ARG A 54 -2.95 -13.91 11.27
N THR A 55 -2.25 -12.79 11.51
CA THR A 55 -1.60 -12.53 12.80
C THR A 55 -2.62 -12.45 13.92
N ARG A 56 -3.76 -11.77 13.68
CA ARG A 56 -4.83 -11.65 14.67
C ARG A 56 -5.48 -12.99 14.99
N THR A 57 -5.76 -13.81 13.97
CA THR A 57 -6.30 -15.15 14.16
C THR A 57 -5.33 -16.04 14.93
N ALA A 58 -4.04 -16.02 14.59
CA ALA A 58 -3.01 -16.78 15.31
C ALA A 58 -2.93 -16.38 16.78
N ALA A 59 -2.94 -15.08 17.09
CA ALA A 59 -2.91 -14.57 18.45
C ALA A 59 -4.16 -14.99 19.25
N VAL A 60 -5.36 -14.89 18.65
CA VAL A 60 -6.61 -15.29 19.31
C VAL A 60 -6.64 -16.80 19.57
N VAL A 61 -6.39 -17.62 18.54
CA VAL A 61 -6.40 -19.08 18.67
C VAL A 61 -5.33 -19.54 19.66
N GLY A 62 -4.09 -19.06 19.52
CA GLY A 62 -3.00 -19.42 20.43
C GLY A 62 -3.29 -18.98 21.87
N GLY A 63 -3.78 -17.76 22.08
CA GLY A 63 -4.13 -17.24 23.39
C GLY A 63 -5.26 -18.04 24.06
N SER A 64 -6.25 -18.47 23.29
CA SER A 64 -7.33 -19.34 23.78
C SER A 64 -6.87 -20.77 24.09
N LEU A 65 -5.79 -21.26 23.47
CA LEU A 65 -5.23 -22.59 23.74
C LEU A 65 -4.37 -22.63 25.01
N VAL A 66 -3.78 -21.51 25.44
CA VAL A 66 -2.92 -21.48 26.63
C VAL A 66 -3.62 -22.03 27.88
N PRO A 67 -4.85 -21.61 28.26
CA PRO A 67 -5.55 -22.18 29.41
C PRO A 67 -5.80 -23.68 29.27
N VAL A 68 -6.08 -24.17 28.07
CA VAL A 68 -6.30 -25.60 27.82
C VAL A 68 -5.01 -26.38 28.06
N LEU A 69 -3.89 -25.91 27.50
CA LEU A 69 -2.60 -26.56 27.65
C LEU A 69 -2.10 -26.60 29.10
N VAL A 70 -2.40 -25.57 29.88
CA VAL A 70 -2.06 -25.50 31.32
C VAL A 70 -2.85 -26.53 32.16
N ASN A 71 -4.04 -26.93 31.71
CA ASN A 71 -4.91 -27.85 32.45
C ASN A 71 -4.84 -29.31 31.96
N LEU A 72 -4.01 -29.62 30.97
CA LEU A 72 -3.85 -30.98 30.45
C LEU A 72 -2.58 -31.62 31.03
N ASP A 73 -2.72 -32.82 31.60
CA ASP A 73 -1.60 -33.64 32.04
C ASP A 73 -1.08 -34.50 30.89
N PHE A 74 -0.03 -34.02 30.20
CA PHE A 74 0.68 -34.79 29.20
C PHE A 74 2.19 -34.47 29.20
N PRO A 75 3.05 -35.40 28.73
CA PRO A 75 4.48 -35.13 28.61
C PRO A 75 4.73 -33.87 27.79
N TYR A 76 5.61 -32.99 28.26
CA TYR A 76 5.98 -31.72 27.60
C TYR A 76 4.93 -30.61 27.62
N ALA A 77 3.81 -30.72 28.36
CA ALA A 77 2.77 -29.68 28.46
C ALA A 77 3.34 -28.28 28.75
N GLN A 78 4.28 -28.18 29.69
CA GLN A 78 4.95 -26.92 30.04
C GLN A 78 5.73 -26.34 28.86
N ALA A 79 6.54 -27.16 28.17
CA ALA A 79 7.34 -26.71 27.03
C ALA A 79 6.46 -26.24 25.87
N VAL A 80 5.39 -26.97 25.55
CA VAL A 80 4.43 -26.59 24.50
C VAL A 80 3.72 -25.28 24.88
N THR A 81 3.28 -25.14 26.13
CA THR A 81 2.63 -23.92 26.64
C THR A 81 3.56 -22.71 26.51
N THR A 82 4.83 -22.85 26.87
CA THR A 82 5.83 -21.78 26.73
C THR A 82 6.01 -21.38 25.28
N VAL A 83 6.18 -22.34 24.36
CA VAL A 83 6.36 -22.05 22.93
C VAL A 83 5.13 -21.34 22.35
N VAL A 84 3.92 -21.83 22.63
CA VAL A 84 2.68 -21.18 22.17
C VAL A 84 2.56 -19.77 22.73
N SER A 85 2.87 -19.57 24.01
CA SER A 85 2.82 -18.25 24.65
C SER A 85 3.81 -17.27 24.02
N LEU A 86 5.03 -17.72 23.69
CA LEU A 86 6.02 -16.90 22.99
C LEU A 86 5.58 -16.53 21.58
N VAL A 87 4.99 -17.47 20.84
CA VAL A 87 4.45 -17.20 19.49
C VAL A 87 3.32 -16.17 19.55
N VAL A 88 2.41 -16.29 20.52
CA VAL A 88 1.30 -15.34 20.71
C VAL A 88 1.83 -13.96 21.09
N ALA A 89 2.74 -13.87 22.07
CA ALA A 89 3.35 -12.62 22.49
C ALA A 89 4.12 -11.95 21.35
N GLY A 90 4.87 -12.74 20.56
CA GLY A 90 5.56 -12.29 19.37
C GLY A 90 4.59 -11.77 18.30
N ALA A 91 3.52 -12.50 18.01
CA ALA A 91 2.51 -12.10 17.04
C ALA A 91 1.83 -10.77 17.42
N VAL A 92 1.44 -10.61 18.69
CA VAL A 92 0.82 -9.37 19.19
C VAL A 92 1.80 -8.19 19.16
N SER A 93 3.05 -8.42 19.57
CA SER A 93 4.10 -7.40 19.53
C SER A 93 4.41 -6.99 18.07
N LEU A 94 4.47 -7.94 17.16
CA LEU A 94 4.73 -7.67 15.75
C LEU A 94 3.58 -6.89 15.11
N GLU A 95 2.34 -7.22 15.46
CA GLU A 95 1.15 -6.50 15.02
C GLU A 95 1.15 -5.03 15.50
N SER A 96 1.56 -4.77 16.75
CA SER A 96 1.61 -3.41 17.30
C SER A 96 2.68 -2.53 16.65
N VAL A 97 3.80 -3.14 16.24
CA VAL A 97 4.92 -2.46 15.56
C VAL A 97 4.57 -2.15 14.11
N PHE A 98 4.14 -3.14 13.32
CA PHE A 98 3.89 -2.92 11.89
C PHE A 98 2.55 -2.29 11.58
N ARG A 99 1.60 -2.28 12.53
CA ARG A 99 0.28 -1.67 12.36
C ARG A 99 -0.42 -2.06 11.06
N TYR A 100 -0.41 -3.35 10.72
CA TYR A 100 -0.94 -3.86 9.44
C TYR A 100 -2.40 -3.44 9.16
N ARG A 101 -3.21 -3.27 10.21
CA ARG A 101 -4.58 -2.77 10.10
C ARG A 101 -4.65 -1.33 9.56
N GLU A 102 -3.77 -0.46 10.05
CA GLU A 102 -3.69 0.93 9.62
C GLU A 102 -3.18 1.00 8.18
N GLN A 103 -2.14 0.23 7.86
CA GLN A 103 -1.60 0.15 6.49
C GLN A 103 -2.65 -0.30 5.48
N TRP A 104 -3.42 -1.36 5.78
CA TRP A 104 -4.51 -1.81 4.90
C TRP A 104 -5.52 -0.69 4.62
N LYS A 105 -5.97 0.00 5.67
CA LYS A 105 -6.93 1.10 5.52
C LYS A 105 -6.34 2.26 4.72
N ASN A 106 -5.09 2.62 4.99
CA ASN A 106 -4.40 3.69 4.28
C ASN A 106 -4.30 3.38 2.78
N TYR A 107 -3.76 2.21 2.42
CA TYR A 107 -3.66 1.78 1.02
C TYR A 107 -5.01 1.73 0.31
N ARG A 108 -6.06 1.23 0.98
CA ARG A 108 -7.41 1.20 0.40
C ARG A 108 -7.98 2.59 0.19
N SER A 109 -7.80 3.49 1.17
CA SER A 109 -8.24 4.88 1.05
C SER A 109 -7.51 5.59 -0.08
N THR A 110 -6.19 5.43 -0.19
CA THR A 110 -5.38 6.03 -1.26
C THR A 110 -5.83 5.53 -2.64
N GLU A 111 -6.04 4.22 -2.80
CA GLU A 111 -6.56 3.63 -4.04
C GLU A 111 -7.92 4.24 -4.44
N GLN A 112 -8.83 4.36 -3.48
CA GLN A 112 -10.15 4.96 -3.71
C GLN A 112 -10.05 6.44 -4.07
N THR A 113 -9.19 7.20 -3.39
CA THR A 113 -8.93 8.61 -3.73
C THR A 113 -8.44 8.75 -5.17
N LEU A 114 -7.46 7.94 -5.59
CA LEU A 114 -6.98 7.95 -6.97
C LEU A 114 -8.09 7.61 -7.98
N GLY A 115 -8.95 6.65 -7.64
CA GLY A 115 -10.13 6.32 -8.45
C GLY A 115 -11.13 7.48 -8.56
N HIS A 116 -11.38 8.20 -7.46
CA HIS A 116 -12.24 9.39 -7.48
C HIS A 116 -11.66 10.53 -8.32
N GLU A 117 -10.36 10.81 -8.19
CA GLU A 117 -9.69 11.86 -9.00
C GLU A 117 -9.83 11.55 -10.50
N ARG A 118 -9.65 10.28 -10.90
CA ARG A 118 -9.88 9.84 -12.29
C ARG A 118 -11.31 10.13 -12.74
N VAL A 119 -12.31 9.76 -11.94
CA VAL A 119 -13.72 9.99 -12.30
C VAL A 119 -13.98 11.49 -12.40
N TYR A 120 -13.59 12.28 -11.40
CA TYR A 120 -13.83 13.73 -11.39
C TYR A 120 -13.21 14.46 -12.57
N PHE A 121 -11.99 14.08 -12.96
CA PHE A 121 -11.33 14.64 -14.12
C PHE A 121 -12.07 14.29 -15.41
N LEU A 122 -12.41 13.00 -15.61
CA LEU A 122 -13.10 12.54 -16.82
C LEU A 122 -14.51 13.11 -16.96
N THR A 123 -15.24 13.28 -15.86
CA THR A 123 -16.60 13.85 -15.86
C THR A 123 -16.62 15.37 -15.79
N ARG A 124 -15.46 16.02 -15.67
CA ARG A 124 -15.33 17.48 -15.49
C ARG A 124 -16.17 18.02 -14.33
N THR A 125 -16.15 17.28 -13.22
CA THR A 125 -16.90 17.62 -12.00
C THR A 125 -15.97 17.93 -10.84
N GLY A 126 -16.54 18.41 -9.74
CA GLY A 126 -15.77 18.76 -8.55
C GLY A 126 -14.84 19.93 -8.88
N ILE A 127 -13.57 19.81 -8.51
CA ILE A 127 -12.60 20.89 -8.71
C ILE A 127 -12.33 21.17 -10.20
N TYR A 128 -12.56 20.20 -11.09
CA TYR A 128 -12.27 20.32 -12.52
C TYR A 128 -13.36 21.06 -13.30
N THR A 129 -14.45 21.44 -12.63
CA THR A 129 -15.58 22.13 -13.26
C THR A 129 -15.15 23.48 -13.80
N GLY A 130 -15.37 23.72 -15.09
CA GLY A 130 -15.06 25.01 -15.74
C GLY A 130 -13.57 25.27 -15.99
N MET A 131 -12.68 24.34 -15.68
CA MET A 131 -11.26 24.42 -16.03
C MET A 131 -11.05 24.04 -17.50
N ASP A 132 -10.12 24.72 -18.18
CA ASP A 132 -9.63 24.29 -19.49
C ASP A 132 -8.85 22.97 -19.40
N GLU A 133 -8.60 22.33 -20.54
CA GLU A 133 -7.92 21.04 -20.64
C GLU A 133 -6.56 21.03 -19.92
N THR A 134 -5.76 22.07 -20.14
CA THR A 134 -4.38 22.13 -19.64
C THR A 134 -4.37 22.30 -18.13
N THR A 135 -5.18 23.23 -17.62
CA THR A 135 -5.29 23.48 -16.19
C THR A 135 -5.88 22.27 -15.45
N ALA A 136 -6.91 21.64 -16.02
CA ALA A 136 -7.51 20.45 -15.42
C ALA A 136 -6.50 19.29 -15.34
N PHE A 137 -5.73 19.07 -16.41
CA PHE A 137 -4.72 18.01 -16.44
C PHE A 137 -3.58 18.27 -15.45
N SER A 138 -3.03 19.49 -15.40
CA SER A 138 -2.01 19.86 -14.40
C SER A 138 -2.53 19.62 -12.97
N THR A 139 -3.76 20.05 -12.71
CA THR A 139 -4.41 19.87 -11.39
C THR A 139 -4.58 18.40 -11.03
N LEU A 140 -4.91 17.54 -12.00
CA LEU A 140 -4.98 16.09 -11.80
C LEU A 140 -3.63 15.52 -11.39
N VAL A 141 -2.58 15.83 -12.16
CA VAL A 141 -1.22 15.31 -11.90
C VAL A 141 -0.76 15.73 -10.51
N GLU A 142 -0.91 17.01 -10.15
CA GLU A 142 -0.50 17.52 -8.84
C GLU A 142 -1.21 16.79 -7.69
N ARG A 143 -2.51 16.55 -7.81
CA ARG A 143 -3.30 15.89 -6.74
C ARG A 143 -2.99 14.41 -6.61
N VAL A 144 -2.79 13.72 -7.75
CA VAL A 144 -2.44 12.31 -7.77
C VAL A 144 -1.05 12.13 -7.16
N GLU A 145 -0.06 12.91 -7.58
CA GLU A 145 1.30 12.82 -7.03
C GLU A 145 1.37 13.27 -5.57
N ALA A 146 0.61 14.29 -5.16
CA ALA A 146 0.50 14.68 -3.75
C ALA A 146 -0.11 13.55 -2.90
N THR A 147 -1.15 12.88 -3.40
CA THR A 147 -1.77 11.73 -2.72
C THR A 147 -0.78 10.59 -2.53
N ILE A 148 0.02 10.29 -3.56
CA ILE A 148 1.09 9.27 -3.50
C ILE A 148 2.20 9.68 -2.53
N ALA A 149 2.65 10.93 -2.58
CA ALA A 149 3.69 11.44 -1.69
C ALA A 149 3.25 11.41 -0.22
N ASN A 150 2.01 11.80 0.07
CA ASN A 150 1.43 11.76 1.41
C ASN A 150 1.34 10.33 1.94
N GLU A 151 0.93 9.38 1.09
CA GLU A 151 0.90 7.97 1.45
C GLU A 151 2.30 7.44 1.74
N ASN A 152 3.28 7.72 0.87
CA ASN A 152 4.67 7.31 1.06
C ASN A 152 5.25 7.85 2.38
N ALA A 153 4.97 9.12 2.71
CA ALA A 153 5.38 9.73 3.98
C ALA A 153 4.75 9.01 5.19
N ALA A 154 3.46 8.66 5.11
CA ALA A 154 2.79 7.90 6.15
C ALA A 154 3.40 6.49 6.32
N THR A 155 3.68 5.80 5.22
CA THR A 155 4.33 4.48 5.25
C THR A 155 5.76 4.57 5.81
N LEU A 156 6.53 5.58 5.42
CA LEU A 156 7.89 5.78 5.94
C LEU A 156 7.88 6.07 7.44
N SER A 157 6.94 6.87 7.93
CA SER A 157 6.79 7.15 9.37
C SER A 157 6.60 5.86 10.18
N VAL A 158 5.75 4.93 9.68
CA VAL A 158 5.57 3.61 10.30
C VAL A 158 6.86 2.80 10.26
N MET A 159 7.55 2.74 9.11
CA MET A 159 8.80 1.97 8.97
C MET A 159 9.94 2.52 9.83
N THR A 160 10.06 3.83 9.94
CA THR A 160 11.05 4.50 10.80
C THR A 160 10.79 4.19 12.26
N GLN A 161 9.53 4.18 12.70
CA GLN A 161 9.16 3.74 14.05
C GLN A 161 9.54 2.27 14.31
N VAL A 162 9.53 1.41 13.28
CA VAL A 162 10.06 0.04 13.36
C VAL A 162 11.59 0.01 13.43
N GLY A 163 12.28 0.88 12.68
CA GLY A 163 13.75 0.98 12.68
C GLY A 163 14.34 1.34 14.05
N PHE A 164 13.72 2.28 14.77
CA PHE A 164 14.15 2.65 16.13
C PHE A 164 13.95 1.52 17.16
N ALA A 165 12.90 0.70 17.02
CA ALA A 165 12.68 -0.44 17.90
C ALA A 165 13.74 -1.57 17.76
N GLY A 166 14.48 -1.59 16.64
CA GLY A 166 15.57 -2.54 16.40
C GLY A 166 16.93 -2.14 17.01
N ASP A 167 17.18 -0.83 17.14
CA ASP A 167 18.43 -0.28 17.69
C ASP A 167 18.37 -0.13 19.22
N ASP A 168 17.22 0.28 19.77
CA ASP A 168 17.06 0.48 21.21
C ASP A 168 17.11 -0.84 22.00
N GLY A 169 16.73 -1.96 21.36
CA GLY A 169 16.81 -3.31 21.92
C GLY A 169 18.24 -3.88 21.96
N GLN A 170 19.14 -3.44 21.08
CA GLN A 170 20.54 -3.88 21.04
C GLN A 170 21.38 -3.14 22.09
N ALA A 171 21.16 -1.84 22.26
CA ALA A 171 21.86 -1.03 23.27
C ALA A 171 21.53 -1.46 24.73
N ALA A 172 20.31 -1.94 24.99
CA ALA A 172 19.90 -2.40 26.32
C ALA A 172 20.47 -3.79 26.71
N VAL A 173 20.80 -4.63 25.73
CA VAL A 173 21.38 -5.97 25.96
C VAL A 173 22.89 -5.86 26.21
N GLU A 174 23.58 -4.95 25.52
CA GLU A 174 25.02 -4.73 25.66
C GLU A 174 25.40 -4.23 27.07
N HIS A 175 24.53 -3.42 27.71
CA HIS A 175 24.76 -2.93 29.08
C HIS A 175 24.49 -3.96 30.19
N ARG A 176 23.84 -5.10 29.89
CA ARG A 176 23.52 -6.15 30.90
C ARG A 176 24.50 -7.32 30.88
N GLY A 177 25.37 -7.41 29.87
CA GLY A 177 26.38 -8.46 29.73
C GLY A 177 27.71 -8.18 30.43
N ASN A 178 27.88 -7.02 31.08
CA ASN A 178 29.16 -6.59 31.65
C ASN A 178 29.10 -6.29 33.16
N ARG A 179 28.39 -7.11 33.94
CA ARG A 179 28.47 -7.13 35.40
C ARG A 179 28.58 -8.54 35.94
#